data_AF-A0A410PWX5-F1
#
_entry.id   AF-A0A410PWX5-F1
#
_cell.length_a   1.000
_cell.length_b   1.000
_cell.length_c   1.000
_cell.angle_alpha   90.00
_cell.angle_beta   90.00
_cell.angle_gamma   90.00
#
_symmetry.space_group_name_H-M   'P 1'
#
loop_
_entity.id
_entity.type
_entity.pdbx_description
1 polymer ?
#
loop_
_entity_poly.entity_id
_entity_poly.type
_entity_poly.pdbx_seq_one_letter_code
_entity_poly.pdbx_strand_id
1 'polypeptide(L)'
;MEKILYIDGKPVKLKSTGAFMLRYKQQFHRDALKDLYKLQEAVEEETNEETGETVQIIKDIEALNLEIFFDMIWTLAKTANPQIPPAMEWLDTFDEFPLEEILPEALKLIMASMGSTVESKKK
;
A
#
# COMPACT_ATOMS: atom_id res chain seq x y z
N MET A 1 -5.25 13.11 -0.41
CA MET A 1 -6.44 12.31 -0.80
C MET A 1 -6.89 11.50 0.42
N GLU A 2 -8.19 11.27 0.58
CA GLU A 2 -8.74 10.46 1.68
C GLU A 2 -9.72 9.43 1.12
N LYS A 3 -9.77 8.25 1.74
CA LYS A 3 -10.73 7.19 1.43
C LYS A 3 -11.08 6.42 2.70
N ILE A 4 -12.32 5.94 2.81
CA ILE A 4 -12.73 5.01 3.86
C ILE A 4 -12.84 3.63 3.22
N LEU A 5 -12.18 2.65 3.81
CA LEU A 5 -12.31 1.23 3.47
C LEU A 5 -12.97 0.50 4.64
N TYR A 6 -13.64 -0.61 4.35
CA TYR A 6 -14.14 -1.51 5.39
C TYR A 6 -13.16 -2.66 5.50
N ILE A 7 -12.55 -2.82 6.68
CA ILE A 7 -11.62 -3.90 7.01
C ILE A 7 -12.25 -4.62 8.18
N ASP A 8 -12.55 -5.93 8.04
CA ASP A 8 -13.24 -6.70 9.09
C ASP A 8 -14.56 -6.02 9.54
N GLY A 9 -15.34 -5.50 8.58
CA GLY A 9 -16.56 -4.75 8.84
C GLY A 9 -16.39 -3.38 9.51
N LYS A 10 -15.16 -2.99 9.88
CA LYS A 10 -14.86 -1.72 10.57
C LYS A 10 -14.49 -0.64 9.56
N PRO A 11 -15.05 0.59 9.68
CA PRO A 11 -14.68 1.69 8.79
C PRO A 11 -13.29 2.22 9.17
N VAL A 12 -12.32 2.01 8.28
CA VAL A 12 -10.94 2.50 8.41
C VAL A 12 -10.73 3.67 7.45
N LYS A 13 -10.47 4.85 8.01
CA LYS A 13 -10.12 6.03 7.23
C LYS A 13 -8.63 6.00 6.88
N LEU A 14 -8.33 6.05 5.58
CA LEU A 14 -6.98 6.16 5.04
C LEU A 14 -6.77 7.56 4.46
N LYS A 15 -5.60 8.15 4.74
CA LYS A 15 -5.24 9.48 4.26
C LYS A 15 -3.83 9.50 3.72
N SER A 16 -3.71 10.04 2.51
CA SER A 16 -2.43 10.32 1.87
C SER A 16 -2.20 11.82 1.74
N THR A 17 -0.97 12.23 2.01
CA THR A 17 -0.45 13.61 1.94
C THR A 17 0.97 13.59 1.39
N GLY A 18 1.51 14.75 0.99
CA GLY A 18 2.93 14.84 0.56
C GLY A 18 3.95 14.42 1.63
N ALA A 19 3.54 14.30 2.90
CA ALA A 19 4.39 13.81 3.99
C ALA A 19 4.39 12.28 4.15
N PHE A 20 3.63 11.53 3.35
CA PHE A 20 3.48 10.07 3.50
C PHE A 20 4.84 9.36 3.53
N MET A 21 5.71 9.62 2.55
CA MET A 21 7.03 8.96 2.45
C MET A 21 7.90 9.26 3.68
N LEU A 22 7.84 10.49 4.20
CA LEU A 22 8.59 10.90 5.38
C LEU A 22 8.04 10.25 6.66
N ARG A 23 6.72 10.15 6.79
CA ARG A 23 6.07 9.49 7.93
C ARG A 23 6.39 8.01 7.97
N TYR A 24 6.32 7.32 6.84
CA TYR A 24 6.72 5.92 6.71
C TYR A 24 8.17 5.72 7.17
N LYS A 25 9.08 6.54 6.63
CA LYS A 25 10.51 6.48 6.98
C LYS A 25 10.80 6.80 8.44
N GLN A 26 10.08 7.75 9.02
CA GLN A 26 10.21 8.07 10.44
C GLN A 26 9.75 6.92 11.33
N GLN A 27 8.68 6.21 10.94
CA GLN A 27 8.11 5.13 11.74
C GLN A 27 8.93 3.84 11.66
N PHE A 28 9.28 3.41 10.43
CA PHE A 28 9.83 2.08 10.18
C PHE A 28 11.33 2.10 9.86
N HIS A 29 11.93 3.30 9.76
CA HIS A 29 13.33 3.47 9.38
C HIS A 29 13.70 2.88 8.00
N ARG A 30 12.71 2.62 7.15
CA ARG A 30 12.84 2.16 5.76
C ARG A 30 12.34 3.21 4.78
N ASP A 31 12.71 3.10 3.51
CA ASP A 31 12.30 4.03 2.47
C ASP A 31 11.11 3.44 1.70
N ALA A 32 9.94 4.08 1.79
CA ALA A 32 8.71 3.56 1.18
C ALA A 32 8.83 3.31 -0.33
N LEU A 33 9.59 4.15 -1.06
CA LEU A 33 9.74 3.97 -2.49
C LEU A 33 10.61 2.75 -2.80
N LYS A 34 11.70 2.55 -2.05
CA LYS A 34 12.55 1.36 -2.19
C LYS A 34 11.78 0.09 -1.86
N ASP A 35 10.97 0.13 -0.80
CA ASP A 35 10.16 -1.00 -0.38
C ASP A 35 9.11 -1.36 -1.45
N LEU A 36 8.48 -0.36 -2.11
CA LEU A 36 7.60 -0.60 -3.26
C LEU A 36 8.34 -1.24 -4.45
N TYR A 37 9.54 -0.75 -4.78
CA TYR A 37 10.32 -1.33 -5.89
C TYR A 37 10.74 -2.76 -5.60
N LYS A 38 11.17 -3.07 -4.37
CA LYS A 38 11.51 -4.43 -3.97
C LYS A 38 10.32 -5.39 -4.10
N LEU A 39 9.13 -4.95 -3.73
CA LEU A 39 7.91 -5.73 -3.93
C LEU A 39 7.60 -5.96 -5.41
N GLN A 40 7.78 -4.95 -6.25
CA GLN A 40 7.57 -5.08 -7.69
C GLN A 40 8.54 -6.10 -8.31
N GLU A 41 9.79 -6.16 -7.84
CA GLU A 41 10.77 -7.13 -8.32
C GLU A 41 10.45 -8.58 -7.91
N ALA A 42 9.68 -8.77 -6.83
CA ALA A 42 9.27 -10.08 -6.32
C ALA A 42 8.12 -10.72 -7.13
N VAL A 43 7.47 -9.94 -8.00
CA VAL A 43 6.35 -10.39 -8.83
C VAL A 43 6.68 -10.21 -10.32
N GLU A 44 6.11 -11.05 -11.17
CA GLU A 44 6.20 -10.90 -12.62
C GLU A 44 4.84 -11.12 -13.28
N GLU A 45 4.69 -10.57 -14.48
CA GLU A 45 3.49 -10.76 -15.29
C GLU A 45 3.64 -12.05 -16.10
N GLU A 46 2.67 -12.95 -15.95
CA GLU A 46 2.54 -14.14 -16.78
C GLU A 46 1.28 -13.98 -17.65
N THR A 47 1.46 -14.08 -18.97
CA THR A 47 0.35 -14.04 -19.92
C THR A 47 0.04 -15.46 -20.36
N ASN A 48 -1.19 -15.91 -20.14
CA ASN A 48 -1.69 -17.16 -20.69
C ASN A 48 -1.80 -17.03 -22.22
N GLU A 49 -1.05 -17.83 -22.97
CA GLU A 49 -0.99 -17.76 -24.43
C GLU A 49 -2.32 -18.16 -25.12
N GLU A 50 -3.15 -18.98 -24.47
CA GLU A 50 -4.44 -19.44 -25.01
C GLU A 50 -5.57 -18.44 -24.76
N THR A 51 -5.60 -17.82 -23.57
CA THR A 51 -6.67 -16.89 -23.19
C THR A 51 -6.29 -15.42 -23.39
N GLY A 52 -5.00 -15.11 -23.50
CA GLY A 52 -4.46 -13.74 -23.52
C GLY A 52 -4.55 -13.03 -22.17
N GLU A 53 -4.97 -13.71 -21.10
CA GLU A 53 -5.09 -13.12 -19.77
C GLU A 53 -3.70 -12.96 -19.13
N THR A 54 -3.43 -11.76 -18.61
CA THR A 54 -2.19 -11.47 -17.88
C THR A 54 -2.48 -11.43 -16.38
N VAL A 55 -1.77 -12.26 -15.62
CA VAL A 55 -1.84 -12.34 -14.17
C VAL A 55 -0.48 -12.00 -13.56
N GLN A 56 -0.48 -11.50 -12.33
CA GLN A 56 0.78 -11.36 -11.59
C GLN A 56 1.04 -12.63 -10.80
N ILE A 57 2.22 -13.20 -11.00
CA ILE A 57 2.72 -14.36 -10.28
C ILE A 57 3.88 -13.96 -9.38
N ILE A 58 4.06 -14.71 -8.29
CA ILE A 58 5.21 -14.53 -7.40
C ILE A 58 6.42 -15.16 -8.08
N LYS A 59 7.39 -14.33 -8.44
CA LYS A 59 8.66 -14.75 -9.05
C LYS A 59 9.66 -15.21 -8.01
N ASP A 60 9.73 -14.46 -6.91
CA ASP A 60 10.69 -14.69 -5.82
C ASP A 60 9.99 -14.52 -4.47
N ILE A 61 9.68 -15.66 -3.86
CA ILE A 61 9.01 -15.71 -2.55
C ILE A 61 9.92 -15.18 -1.42
N GLU A 62 11.24 -15.27 -1.56
CA GLU A 62 12.18 -14.73 -0.57
C GLU A 62 12.24 -13.19 -0.65
N ALA A 63 12.05 -12.64 -1.85
CA ALA A 63 11.94 -11.21 -2.04
C ALA A 63 10.58 -10.62 -1.60
N LEU A 64 9.52 -11.44 -1.57
CA LEU A 64 8.17 -11.02 -1.21
C LEU A 64 8.05 -10.74 0.30
N ASN A 65 8.09 -9.46 0.68
CA ASN A 65 7.90 -9.05 2.07
C ASN A 65 6.53 -8.36 2.28
N LEU A 66 5.53 -9.14 2.70
CA LEU A 66 4.17 -8.64 2.92
C LEU A 66 4.06 -7.62 4.07
N GLU A 67 5.02 -7.58 5.02
CA GLU A 67 5.07 -6.58 6.10
C GLU A 67 4.99 -5.15 5.56
N ILE A 68 5.63 -4.90 4.42
CA ILE A 68 5.68 -3.60 3.76
C ILE A 68 4.25 -3.07 3.51
N PHE A 69 3.34 -3.93 3.08
CA PHE A 69 1.96 -3.57 2.81
C PHE A 69 1.22 -3.13 4.06
N PHE A 70 1.34 -3.89 5.14
CA PHE A 70 0.72 -3.57 6.42
C PHE A 70 1.25 -2.25 6.98
N ASP A 71 2.56 -2.03 6.92
CA ASP A 71 3.20 -0.80 7.37
C ASP A 71 2.75 0.44 6.57
N MET A 72 2.59 0.28 5.26
CA MET A 72 2.09 1.35 4.39
C MET A 72 0.64 1.68 4.70
N ILE A 73 -0.22 0.67 4.85
CA ILE A 73 -1.64 0.86 5.18
C ILE A 73 -1.77 1.49 6.58
N TRP A 74 -1.00 1.02 7.57
CA TRP A 74 -0.95 1.63 8.89
C TRP A 74 -0.49 3.09 8.82
N THR A 75 0.50 3.41 7.98
CA THR A 75 0.96 4.81 7.81
C THR A 75 -0.16 5.69 7.26
N LEU A 76 -0.95 5.21 6.30
CA LEU A 76 -2.12 5.92 5.78
C LEU A 76 -3.19 6.10 6.86
N ALA A 77 -3.45 5.07 7.67
CA ALA A 77 -4.41 5.09 8.77
C ALA A 77 -3.97 6.06 9.89
N LYS A 78 -2.70 5.99 10.32
CA LYS A 78 -2.09 6.88 11.32
C LYS A 78 -2.07 8.33 10.86
N THR A 79 -1.92 8.56 9.55
CA THR A 79 -2.02 9.89 8.95
C THR A 79 -3.45 10.43 9.00
N ALA A 80 -4.46 9.58 8.88
CA ALA A 80 -5.86 9.96 9.01
C ALA A 80 -6.29 10.16 10.47
N ASN A 81 -5.78 9.31 11.38
CA ASN A 81 -6.06 9.33 12.80
C ASN A 81 -4.75 9.13 13.60
N PRO A 82 -4.17 10.21 14.15
CA PRO A 82 -2.94 10.13 14.95
C PRO A 82 -3.06 9.30 16.24
N GLN A 83 -4.27 8.95 16.68
CA GLN A 83 -4.51 8.25 17.93
C GLN A 83 -4.53 6.72 17.80
N ILE A 84 -4.43 6.16 16.59
CA ILE A 84 -4.38 4.70 16.48
C ILE A 84 -3.10 4.14 17.15
N PRO A 85 -3.13 2.92 17.70
CA PRO A 85 -1.97 2.29 18.33
C PRO A 85 -0.78 2.08 17.37
N PRO A 86 0.39 1.61 17.89
CA PRO A 86 1.45 1.07 17.06
C PRO A 86 0.96 0.00 16.08
N ALA A 87 1.72 -0.26 15.01
CA ALA A 87 1.29 -1.07 13.88
C ALA A 87 0.74 -2.45 14.26
N MET A 88 1.50 -3.23 15.04
CA MET A 88 1.07 -4.56 15.50
C MET A 88 -0.21 -4.49 16.33
N GLU A 89 -0.25 -3.65 17.36
CA GLU A 89 -1.43 -3.50 18.23
C GLU A 89 -2.67 -3.03 17.46
N TRP A 90 -2.50 -2.22 16.41
CA TRP A 90 -3.60 -1.81 15.54
C TRP A 90 -4.07 -2.95 14.65
N LEU A 91 -3.16 -3.75 14.10
CA LEU A 91 -3.49 -4.93 13.29
C LEU A 91 -4.20 -6.00 14.13
N ASP A 92 -3.78 -6.20 15.38
CA ASP A 92 -4.42 -7.12 16.34
C ASP A 92 -5.89 -6.75 16.64
N THR A 93 -6.36 -5.56 16.24
CA THR A 93 -7.77 -5.19 16.38
C THR A 93 -8.67 -5.76 15.28
N PHE A 94 -8.12 -6.39 14.24
CA PHE A 94 -8.87 -7.00 13.14
C PHE A 94 -8.76 -8.52 13.19
N ASP A 95 -9.87 -9.23 13.07
CA ASP A 95 -9.85 -10.69 12.96
C ASP A 95 -9.37 -11.13 11.56
N GLU A 96 -9.67 -10.33 10.55
CA GLU A 96 -9.28 -10.53 9.16
C GLU A 96 -8.72 -9.23 8.55
N PHE A 97 -7.69 -9.36 7.71
CA PHE A 97 -7.10 -8.23 7.00
C PHE A 97 -6.97 -8.55 5.50
N PRO A 98 -8.06 -8.41 4.71
CA PRO A 98 -8.10 -8.84 3.31
C PRO A 98 -7.25 -7.95 2.40
N LEU A 99 -5.95 -8.24 2.33
CA LEU A 99 -4.98 -7.45 1.57
C LEU A 99 -5.37 -7.30 0.10
N GLU A 100 -5.90 -8.34 -0.54
CA GLU A 100 -6.31 -8.30 -1.96
C GLU A 100 -7.32 -7.19 -2.27
N GLU A 101 -8.23 -6.91 -1.33
CA GLU A 101 -9.23 -5.85 -1.47
C GLU A 101 -8.67 -4.47 -1.11
N ILE A 102 -7.82 -4.42 -0.08
CA ILE A 102 -7.31 -3.18 0.51
C ILE A 102 -6.18 -2.59 -0.35
N LEU A 103 -5.31 -3.44 -0.88
CA LEU A 103 -4.07 -3.05 -1.53
C LEU A 103 -4.26 -2.16 -2.76
N PRO A 104 -5.15 -2.46 -3.71
CA PRO A 104 -5.36 -1.61 -4.88
C PRO A 104 -5.75 -0.18 -4.51
N GLU A 105 -6.51 -0.02 -3.42
CA GLU A 105 -6.95 1.30 -2.94
C GLU A 105 -5.89 2.02 -2.12
N ALA A 106 -5.12 1.29 -1.31
CA ALA A 106 -3.98 1.85 -0.59
C ALA A 106 -2.90 2.34 -1.57
N LEU A 107 -2.57 1.57 -2.61
CA LEU A 107 -1.57 1.96 -3.61
C LEU A 107 -1.98 3.22 -4.38
N LYS A 108 -3.27 3.38 -4.74
CA LYS A 108 -3.77 4.63 -5.35
C LYS A 108 -3.51 5.85 -4.46
N LEU A 109 -3.77 5.73 -3.16
CA LEU A 109 -3.50 6.79 -2.19
C LEU A 109 -1.99 7.09 -2.09
N ILE A 110 -1.15 6.06 -2.05
CA ILE A 110 0.32 6.22 -1.97
C ILE A 110 0.85 6.92 -3.22
N MET A 111 0.46 6.47 -4.42
CA MET A 111 0.86 7.08 -5.67
C MET A 111 0.38 8.54 -5.79
N ALA A 112 -0.80 8.85 -5.25
CA ALA A 112 -1.30 10.23 -5.19
C ALA A 112 -0.44 11.16 -4.31
N SER A 113 0.44 10.64 -3.44
CA SER A 113 1.40 11.46 -2.68
C SER A 113 2.62 11.90 -3.51
N MET A 114 2.92 11.18 -4.59
CA MET A 114 4.08 11.42 -5.47
C MET A 114 3.68 12.03 -6.82
N GLY A 115 2.41 11.87 -7.20
CA GLY A 115 1.90 12.33 -8.49
C GLY A 115 1.96 13.85 -8.65
N SER A 116 2.12 14.29 -9.90
CA SER A 116 2.01 15.70 -10.30
C SER A 116 0.53 16.13 -10.30
N THR A 117 0.24 17.32 -9.78
CA THR A 117 -1.08 17.98 -9.93
C THR A 117 -1.24 18.66 -11.29
N VAL A 118 -0.20 18.63 -12.13
CA VAL A 118 -0.19 19.21 -13.47
C VAL A 118 -0.44 18.09 -14.46
N GLU A 119 -1.53 18.17 -15.23
CA GLU A 119 -1.73 17.32 -16.40
C GLU A 119 -0.53 17.53 -17.34
N SER A 120 0.17 16.44 -17.69
CA SER A 120 1.19 16.49 -18.72
C SER A 120 0.55 17.06 -19.98
N LYS A 121 0.92 18.30 -20.33
CA LYS A 121 0.70 18.84 -21.67
C LYS A 121 1.56 17.98 -22.60
N LYS A 122 1.00 16.85 -23.05
CA LYS A 122 1.59 16.06 -24.13
C LYS A 122 1.78 17.02 -25.31
N LYS A 123 3.03 17.24 -25.69
CA LYS A 123 3.41 17.86 -26.96
C LYS A 123 3.35 16.81 -28.05
#